data_AF-R1DYK3-F1
#
_entry.id   AF-R1DYK3-F1
#
_cell.length_a   1.000
_cell.length_b   1.000
_cell.length_c   1.000
_cell.angle_alpha   90.00
_cell.angle_beta   90.00
_cell.angle_gamma   90.00
#
_symmetry.space_group_name_H-M   'P 1'
#
loop_
_entity.id
_entity.type
_entity.pdbx_description
1 polymer ?
#
loop_
_entity_poly.entity_id
_entity_poly.type
_entity_poly.pdbx_seq_one_letter_code
_entity_poly.pdbx_strand_id
1 'polypeptide(L)' 'MRVDDLGGMIFFTDPLDPHPHIHDVLALIRMADLHNIMHASNPSTGDALLSVLEKGLPLR' A
#
# COMPACT_ATOMS: atom_id res chain seq x y z
N MET A 1 7.28 -4.32 -14.43
CA MET A 1 7.28 -4.68 -13.00
C MET A 1 6.14 -5.66 -12.83
N ARG A 2 6.41 -6.89 -12.39
CA ARG A 2 5.36 -7.85 -12.06
C ARG A 2 4.80 -7.48 -10.69
N VAL A 3 3.55 -7.81 -10.43
CA VAL A 3 2.95 -7.58 -9.12
C VAL A 3 3.72 -8.34 -8.02
N ASP A 4 4.30 -9.48 -8.40
CA ASP A 4 5.18 -10.31 -7.57
C ASP A 4 6.47 -9.58 -7.12
N ASP A 5 6.85 -8.48 -7.78
CA ASP A 5 8.06 -7.71 -7.44
C ASP A 5 7.78 -6.64 -6.35
N LEU A 6 6.52 -6.46 -5.93
CA LEU A 6 6.13 -5.40 -4.99
C LEU A 6 6.15 -5.91 -3.54
N GLY A 7 7.01 -5.32 -2.70
CA GLY A 7 7.06 -5.64 -1.26
C GLY A 7 5.86 -5.10 -0.47
N GLY A 8 5.28 -3.98 -0.90
CA GLY A 8 4.11 -3.35 -0.28
C GLY A 8 3.74 -2.02 -0.95
N MET A 9 2.59 -1.46 -0.58
CA MET A 9 2.05 -0.20 -1.10
C MET A 9 1.81 0.81 0.03
N ILE A 10 2.33 2.03 -0.10
CA ILE A 10 1.97 3.15 0.77
C ILE A 10 1.11 4.11 -0.05
N PHE A 11 -0.17 4.24 0.31
CA PHE A 11 -1.14 5.04 -0.42
C PHE A 11 -2.01 5.85 0.53
N PHE A 12 -1.53 7.03 0.91
CA PHE A 12 -2.26 7.93 1.81
C PHE A 12 -3.26 8.77 1.05
N THR A 13 -4.54 8.44 1.24
CA THR A 13 -5.67 9.21 0.71
C THR A 13 -6.15 10.19 1.76
N ASP A 14 -6.52 11.41 1.38
CA ASP A 14 -7.19 12.33 2.30
C ASP A 14 -8.60 11.79 2.64
N PRO A 15 -8.89 11.47 3.92
CA PRO A 15 -10.20 10.95 4.29
C PRO A 15 -11.28 12.06 4.38
N LEU A 16 -10.91 13.34 4.33
CA LEU A 16 -11.81 14.47 4.54
C LEU A 16 -12.29 15.12 3.25
N ASP A 17 -11.62 14.87 2.12
CA ASP A 17 -11.97 15.45 0.82
C ASP A 17 -12.49 14.38 -0.17
N PRO A 18 -13.69 14.57 -0.77
CA PRO A 18 -14.16 13.67 -1.81
C PRO A 18 -13.21 13.67 -3.01
N HIS A 19 -12.68 12.49 -3.33
CA HIS A 19 -11.82 12.33 -4.49
C HIS A 19 -12.67 12.22 -5.76
N PRO A 20 -12.47 13.07 -6.79
CA PRO A 20 -13.22 13.00 -8.04
C PRO A 20 -13.01 11.68 -8.80
N HIS A 21 -11.97 10.92 -8.43
CA HIS A 21 -11.58 9.63 -9.00
C HIS A 21 -11.64 8.50 -7.96
N ILE A 22 -12.65 8.51 -7.08
CA ILE A 22 -12.81 7.49 -6.02
C ILE A 22 -12.83 6.05 -6.55
N HIS A 23 -13.34 5.83 -7.76
CA HIS A 23 -13.34 4.51 -8.40
C HIS A 23 -11.93 3.99 -8.66
N ASP A 24 -10.98 4.87 -8.96
CA ASP A 24 -9.58 4.50 -9.22
C ASP A 24 -8.85 4.16 -7.91
N VAL A 25 -9.11 4.92 -6.85
CA VAL A 25 -8.64 4.63 -5.48
C VAL A 25 -9.08 3.24 -5.05
N LEU A 26 -10.37 2.93 -5.21
CA LEU A 26 -10.92 1.62 -4.88
C LEU A 26 -10.39 0.51 -5.78
N ALA A 27 -10.19 0.79 -7.07
CA ALA A 27 -9.61 -0.18 -8.00
C ALA A 27 -8.18 -0.54 -7.60
N LEU A 28 -7.36 0.43 -7.17
CA LEU A 28 -6.00 0.20 -6.71
C LEU A 28 -5.96 -0.65 -5.43
N ILE A 29 -6.79 -0.32 -4.43
CA ILE A 29 -6.91 -1.10 -3.19
C ILE A 29 -7.35 -2.54 -3.52
N ARG A 30 -8.37 -2.71 -4.36
CA ARG A 30 -8.84 -4.03 -4.81
C ARG A 30 -7.74 -4.84 -5.48
N MET A 31 -6.86 -4.21 -6.27
CA MET A 31 -5.74 -4.91 -6.90
C MET A 31 -4.68 -5.32 -5.88
N ALA A 32 -4.39 -4.48 -4.87
CA ALA A 32 -3.49 -4.83 -3.79
C ALA A 32 -4.00 -6.06 -3.01
N ASP A 33 -5.29 -6.05 -2.64
CA ASP A 33 -5.93 -7.15 -1.93
C ASP A 33 -5.94 -8.45 -2.76
N LEU A 34 -6.32 -8.36 -4.05
CA LEU A 34 -6.37 -9.50 -4.96
C LEU A 34 -5.02 -10.22 -5.06
N HIS A 35 -3.93 -9.46 -5.03
CA HIS A 35 -2.58 -9.98 -5.16
C HIS A 35 -1.86 -10.18 -3.82
N ASN A 36 -2.58 -10.07 -2.70
CA ASN A 36 -2.05 -10.23 -1.35
C ASN A 36 -0.85 -9.31 -1.04
N ILE A 37 -0.93 -8.07 -1.51
CA ILE A 37 0.08 -7.04 -1.29
C ILE A 37 -0.28 -6.29 -0.01
N MET A 38 0.65 -6.22 0.94
CA MET A 38 0.49 -5.35 2.12
C MET A 38 0.33 -3.90 1.68
N HIS A 39 -0.69 -3.20 2.19
CA HIS A 39 -0.84 -1.79 1.90
C HIS A 39 -1.17 -0.94 3.14
N ALA A 40 -0.71 0.31 3.12
CA ALA A 40 -0.93 1.29 4.18
C ALA A 40 -1.70 2.49 3.64
N SER A 41 -2.82 2.82 4.27
CA SER A 41 -3.67 3.97 3.92
C SER A 41 -3.46 5.20 4.80
N ASN A 42 -2.64 5.08 5.84
CA ASN A 42 -2.35 6.15 6.80
C ASN A 42 -0.93 6.00 7.37
N PRO A 43 -0.36 7.06 7.98
CA PRO A 43 1.00 7.05 8.52
C PRO A 43 1.27 5.92 9.54
N SER A 44 0.34 5.66 10.46
CA SER A 44 0.54 4.62 11.49
C SER A 44 0.69 3.23 10.88
N THR A 45 -0.13 2.88 9.90
CA THR A 45 0.03 1.62 9.15
C THR A 45 1.29 1.64 8.28
N GLY A 46 1.67 2.81 7.75
CA GLY A 46 2.89 3.00 6.97
C GLY A 46 4.15 2.69 7.77
N ASP A 47 4.25 3.20 8.99
CA ASP A 47 5.38 2.95 9.89
C ASP A 47 5.51 1.46 10.25
N ALA A 48 4.37 0.80 10.51
CA ALA A 48 4.34 -0.63 10.77
C ALA A 48 4.77 -1.44 9.55
N LEU A 49 4.28 -1.08 8.36
CA LEU A 49 4.62 -1.75 7.10
C LEU A 49 6.10 -1.57 6.77
N LEU A 50 6.66 -0.37 6.95
CA LEU A 50 8.09 -0.11 6.78
C LEU A 50 8.93 -0.99 7.71
N SER A 51 8.55 -1.07 8.99
CA SER A 51 9.23 -1.94 9.98
C SER A 51 9.21 -3.42 9.59
N VAL A 52 8.20 -3.87 8.85
CA VAL A 52 8.10 -5.24 8.32
C VAL A 52 9.02 -5.41 7.10
N LEU A 53 8.98 -4.45 6.17
CA LEU A 53 9.81 -4.49 4.95
C LEU A 53 11.30 -4.48 5.27
N GLU A 54 11.74 -3.66 6.23
CA GLU A 54 13.14 -3.61 6.68
C GLU A 54 13.65 -4.97 7.16
N LYS A 55 12.81 -5.77 7.84
CA LYS A 55 13.17 -7.12 8.29
C LYS A 55 13.25 -8.14 7.16
N GLY A 56 12.53 -7.90 6.07
CA GLY A 56 12.50 -8.77 4.89
C GLY A 56 13.58 -8.48 3.85
N LEU A 57 14.19 -7.29 3.92
CA LEU A 57 15.31 -6.94 3.05
C LEU A 57 16.56 -7.73 3.45
N PRO A 58 17.27 -8.37 2.50
CA PRO A 58 18.53 -9.01 2.81
C PRO A 58 19.48 -7.96 3.39
N LEU A 59 20.06 -8.30 4.55
CA LEU A 59 21.02 -7.46 5.28
C LEU A 59 22.02 -6.88 4.29
N ARG A 60 22.10 -5.55 4.27
CA ARG A 60 23.22 -4.86 3.62
C ARG A 60 24.48 -5.04 4.45
#